data_AF-Q8YKX6-F1
#
_entry.id   AF-Q8YKX6-F1
#
_cell.length_a   1.000
_cell.length_b   1.000
_cell.length_c   1.000
_cell.angle_alpha   90.00
_cell.angle_beta   90.00
_cell.angle_gamma   90.00
#
_symmetry.space_group_name_H-M   'P 1'
#
loop_
_entity.id
_entity.type
_entity.pdbx_description
1 polymer ?
#
loop_
_entity_poly.entity_id
_entity_poly.type
_entity_poly.pdbx_seq_one_letter_code
_entity_poly.pdbx_strand_id
1 'polypeptide(L)'
;MYKNSGRCLDEYMVNDDDASQYLRECAIAALIIVGAYTLFITELISSLILFIIVAVTLPRWIINVHELLHAKSSEQINGIIRCLGISPVPLSIFTLSYQQIHEIHLAHHRHAATESDPDAYHIRGNLFLIILNSLTTPEQSFLRWVKINGFSPQLGIDLLIKLLFLVILALLGGKKFLFFLLFIRIVYGLGDLVFFRLVHHQKGEYGTFEMKLPSIITTWGERIFGRTVIQATINHDVHHQNPRIAAHNLAKVREHIMVSCCSRSSSG
;
A
#
# COMPACT_ATOMS: atom_id res chain seq x y z
N MET A 1 -26.43 13.99 -28.63
CA MET A 1 -27.08 13.40 -27.44
C MET A 1 -26.23 12.24 -26.96
N TYR A 2 -25.41 12.44 -25.93
CA TYR A 2 -24.76 11.31 -25.25
C TYR A 2 -25.84 10.61 -24.43
N LYS A 3 -25.99 9.29 -24.61
CA LYS A 3 -26.82 8.47 -23.73
C LYS A 3 -26.25 8.62 -22.33
N ASN A 4 -26.99 9.32 -21.47
CA ASN A 4 -26.83 9.24 -20.03
C ASN A 4 -26.90 7.75 -19.69
N SER A 5 -25.76 7.09 -19.48
CA SER A 5 -25.69 5.63 -19.42
C SER A 5 -26.41 5.09 -18.18
N GLY A 6 -26.92 5.96 -17.30
CA GLY A 6 -27.74 5.62 -16.16
C GLY A 6 -27.03 4.78 -15.10
N ARG A 7 -25.75 4.45 -15.32
CA ARG A 7 -24.97 3.66 -14.38
C ARG A 7 -24.64 4.53 -13.18
N CYS A 8 -25.14 4.09 -12.02
CA CYS A 8 -24.86 4.74 -10.77
C CYS A 8 -23.39 4.49 -10.39
N LEU A 9 -22.74 5.48 -9.75
CA LEU A 9 -21.39 5.31 -9.20
C LEU A 9 -21.29 4.10 -8.25
N ASP A 10 -22.41 3.67 -7.69
CA ASP A 10 -22.57 2.48 -6.84
C ASP A 10 -22.03 1.20 -7.49
N GLU A 11 -22.12 1.05 -8.83
CA GLU A 11 -21.58 -0.12 -9.54
C GLU A 11 -20.05 -0.23 -9.49
N TYR A 12 -19.36 0.87 -9.18
CA TYR A 12 -17.90 0.95 -9.11
C TYR A 12 -17.36 0.94 -7.68
N MET A 13 -18.25 0.99 -6.68
CA MET A 13 -17.87 0.98 -5.28
C MET A 13 -17.31 -0.38 -4.88
N VAL A 14 -16.33 -0.34 -3.98
CA VAL A 14 -15.77 -1.53 -3.35
C VAL A 14 -16.87 -2.29 -2.59
N ASN A 15 -16.94 -3.59 -2.80
CA ASN A 15 -17.92 -4.47 -2.16
C ASN A 15 -17.24 -5.63 -1.40
N ASP A 16 -18.05 -6.54 -0.84
CA ASP A 16 -17.56 -7.67 -0.06
C ASP A 16 -16.78 -8.70 -0.88
N ASP A 17 -17.10 -8.85 -2.17
CA ASP A 17 -16.36 -9.73 -3.08
C ASP A 17 -14.97 -9.16 -3.36
N ASP A 18 -14.85 -7.84 -3.53
CA ASP A 18 -13.57 -7.15 -3.66
C ASP A 18 -12.72 -7.32 -2.41
N ALA A 19 -13.30 -7.10 -1.22
CA ALA A 19 -12.60 -7.28 0.05
C ALA A 19 -12.09 -8.72 0.21
N SER A 20 -12.91 -9.71 -0.16
CA SER A 20 -12.56 -11.13 -0.14
C SER A 20 -11.44 -11.44 -1.13
N GLN A 21 -11.47 -10.82 -2.32
CA GLN A 21 -10.40 -10.93 -3.29
C GLN A 21 -9.09 -10.34 -2.75
N TYR A 22 -9.10 -9.13 -2.18
CA TYR A 22 -7.90 -8.50 -1.62
C TYR A 22 -7.30 -9.35 -0.50
N LEU A 23 -8.12 -9.87 0.41
CA LEU A 23 -7.69 -10.79 1.46
C LEU A 23 -7.01 -12.05 0.90
N ARG A 24 -7.64 -12.67 -0.11
CA ARG A 24 -7.08 -13.86 -0.77
C ARG A 24 -5.73 -13.55 -1.44
N GLU A 25 -5.64 -12.43 -2.15
CA GLU A 25 -4.39 -12.03 -2.81
C GLU A 25 -3.28 -11.71 -1.81
N CYS A 26 -3.61 -11.06 -0.68
CA CYS A 26 -2.68 -10.85 0.42
C CYS A 26 -2.17 -12.18 1.00
N ALA A 27 -3.06 -13.16 1.22
CA ALA A 27 -2.67 -14.47 1.72
C ALA A 27 -1.81 -15.26 0.71
N ILE A 28 -2.10 -15.18 -0.59
CA ILE A 28 -1.27 -15.80 -1.62
C ILE A 28 0.13 -15.17 -1.65
N ALA A 29 0.20 -13.84 -1.67
CA ALA A 29 1.47 -13.11 -1.68
C ALA A 29 2.31 -13.41 -0.43
N ALA A 30 1.65 -13.55 0.72
CA ALA A 30 2.24 -14.00 1.97
C ALA A 30 2.91 -15.36 1.87
N LEU A 31 2.16 -16.35 1.40
CA LEU A 31 2.66 -17.71 1.21
C LEU A 31 3.82 -17.75 0.22
N ILE A 32 3.77 -16.95 -0.85
CA ILE A 32 4.88 -16.82 -1.82
C ILE A 32 6.13 -16.24 -1.16
N ILE A 33 6.02 -15.14 -0.40
CA ILE A 33 7.18 -14.49 0.24
C ILE A 33 7.81 -15.42 1.29
N VAL A 34 7.00 -16.04 2.15
CA VAL A 34 7.49 -16.98 3.18
C VAL A 34 8.08 -18.23 2.52
N GLY A 35 7.42 -18.79 1.52
CA GLY A 35 7.91 -19.94 0.76
C GLY A 35 9.23 -19.64 0.04
N ALA A 36 9.36 -18.47 -0.60
CA ALA A 36 10.61 -18.04 -1.22
C ALA A 36 11.73 -17.87 -0.19
N TYR A 37 11.44 -17.33 0.99
CA TYR A 37 12.39 -17.29 2.08
C TYR A 37 12.83 -18.70 2.51
N THR A 38 11.89 -19.65 2.66
CA THR A 38 12.20 -21.05 2.97
C THR A 38 13.11 -21.68 1.90
N LEU A 39 12.82 -21.48 0.62
CA LEU A 39 13.66 -21.98 -0.48
C LEU A 39 15.06 -21.34 -0.48
N PHE A 40 15.16 -20.07 -0.09
CA PHE A 40 16.44 -19.38 0.00
C PHE A 40 17.29 -19.87 1.16
N ILE A 41 16.69 -20.11 2.34
CA ILE A 41 17.43 -20.65 3.48
C ILE A 41 17.92 -22.07 3.22
N THR A 42 17.16 -22.88 2.47
CA THR A 42 17.53 -24.25 2.05
C THR A 42 18.39 -24.30 0.78
N GLU A 43 18.83 -23.14 0.25
CA GLU A 43 19.73 -23.04 -0.91
C GLU A 43 19.16 -23.56 -2.23
N LEU A 44 17.83 -23.69 -2.32
CA LEU A 44 17.14 -24.09 -3.54
C LEU A 44 16.97 -22.93 -4.53
N ILE A 45 17.06 -21.69 -4.07
CA ILE A 45 17.08 -20.49 -4.93
C ILE A 45 18.21 -19.54 -4.52
N SER A 46 18.71 -18.76 -5.49
CA SER A 46 19.71 -17.71 -5.22
C SER A 46 19.08 -16.47 -4.60
N SER A 47 19.93 -15.59 -4.04
CA SER A 47 19.50 -14.29 -3.51
C SER A 47 18.88 -13.40 -4.59
N LEU A 48 19.34 -13.50 -5.84
CA LEU A 48 18.76 -12.76 -6.96
C LEU A 48 17.32 -13.19 -7.26
N ILE A 49 17.06 -14.51 -7.29
CA ILE A 49 15.71 -15.04 -7.49
C ILE A 49 14.80 -14.61 -6.34
N LEU A 50 15.28 -14.68 -5.09
CA LEU A 50 14.54 -14.17 -3.93
C LEU A 50 14.20 -12.68 -4.10
N PHE A 51 15.17 -11.84 -4.48
CA PHE A 51 14.94 -10.41 -4.69
C PHE A 51 13.88 -10.15 -5.75
N ILE A 52 13.91 -10.87 -6.89
CA ILE A 52 12.89 -10.73 -7.95
C ILE A 52 11.50 -11.10 -7.43
N ILE A 53 11.39 -12.22 -6.69
CA ILE A 53 10.10 -12.64 -6.10
C ILE A 53 9.58 -11.56 -5.14
N VAL A 54 10.42 -11.03 -4.25
CA VAL A 54 10.04 -9.97 -3.32
C VAL A 54 9.66 -8.69 -4.09
N ALA A 55 10.44 -8.29 -5.08
CA ALA A 55 10.21 -7.08 -5.89
C ALA A 55 8.86 -7.08 -6.60
N VAL A 56 8.37 -8.25 -7.03
CA VAL A 56 7.05 -8.38 -7.68
C VAL A 56 5.92 -8.59 -6.67
N THR A 57 6.15 -9.44 -5.67
CA THR A 57 5.09 -9.92 -4.77
C THR A 57 4.76 -8.91 -3.67
N LEU A 58 5.76 -8.17 -3.16
CA LEU A 58 5.56 -7.23 -2.07
C LEU A 58 4.70 -6.03 -2.49
N PRO A 59 4.91 -5.35 -3.65
CA PRO A 59 4.02 -4.27 -4.07
C PRO A 59 2.57 -4.71 -4.28
N ARG A 60 2.37 -5.92 -4.82
CA ARG A 60 1.04 -6.54 -4.96
C ARG A 60 0.34 -6.69 -3.63
N TRP A 61 1.08 -7.19 -2.65
CA TRP A 61 0.56 -7.31 -1.32
C TRP A 61 0.26 -5.93 -0.71
N ILE A 62 1.18 -4.94 -0.80
CA ILE A 62 1.00 -3.60 -0.21
C ILE A 62 -0.26 -2.94 -0.78
N ILE A 63 -0.50 -3.02 -2.08
CA ILE A 63 -1.67 -2.36 -2.66
C ILE A 63 -2.97 -3.06 -2.29
N ASN A 64 -3.00 -4.39 -2.24
CA ASN A 64 -4.21 -5.12 -1.87
C ASN A 64 -4.57 -4.85 -0.41
N VAL A 65 -3.55 -4.72 0.42
CA VAL A 65 -3.67 -4.20 1.77
C VAL A 65 -4.27 -2.80 1.80
N HIS A 66 -3.73 -1.87 1.00
CA HIS A 66 -4.20 -0.49 0.92
C HIS A 66 -5.68 -0.42 0.53
N GLU A 67 -6.08 -1.20 -0.48
CA GLU A 67 -7.47 -1.30 -0.90
C GLU A 67 -8.37 -1.96 0.16
N LEU A 68 -7.85 -2.93 0.92
CA LEU A 68 -8.58 -3.56 2.02
C LEU A 68 -8.90 -2.54 3.14
N LEU A 69 -8.02 -1.58 3.40
CA LEU A 69 -8.27 -0.50 4.37
C LEU A 69 -9.47 0.37 3.97
N HIS A 70 -9.78 0.47 2.69
CA HIS A 70 -10.99 1.16 2.21
C HIS A 70 -12.25 0.30 2.30
N ALA A 71 -12.08 -1.01 2.22
CA ALA A 71 -13.18 -1.97 2.18
C ALA A 71 -13.64 -2.43 3.57
N LYS A 72 -12.73 -2.51 4.54
CA LYS A 72 -12.97 -3.15 5.84
C LYS A 72 -12.33 -2.38 6.99
N SER A 73 -13.11 -2.16 8.05
CA SER A 73 -12.59 -1.67 9.33
C SER A 73 -11.83 -2.77 10.08
N SER A 74 -11.10 -2.39 11.13
CA SER A 74 -10.36 -3.32 12.00
C SER A 74 -11.22 -4.40 12.65
N GLU A 75 -12.50 -4.12 12.88
CA GLU A 75 -13.46 -5.04 13.52
C GLU A 75 -13.98 -6.09 12.53
N GLN A 76 -13.92 -5.79 11.23
CA GLN A 76 -14.38 -6.66 10.16
C GLN A 76 -13.29 -7.60 9.63
N ILE A 77 -12.05 -7.43 10.10
CA ILE A 77 -10.90 -8.25 9.75
C ILE A 77 -10.61 -9.28 10.85
N ASN A 78 -10.16 -10.48 10.46
CA ASN A 78 -9.83 -11.52 11.43
C ASN A 78 -8.66 -11.10 12.35
N GLY A 79 -8.61 -11.69 13.56
CA GLY A 79 -7.64 -11.30 14.58
C GLY A 79 -6.17 -11.46 14.19
N ILE A 80 -5.84 -12.41 13.30
CA ILE A 80 -4.47 -12.65 12.84
C ILE A 80 -3.99 -11.50 11.97
N ILE A 81 -4.77 -11.14 10.95
CA ILE A 81 -4.46 -10.00 10.07
C ILE A 81 -4.53 -8.70 10.89
N ARG A 82 -5.48 -8.58 11.82
CA ARG A 82 -5.52 -7.41 12.70
C ARG A 82 -4.22 -7.23 13.49
N CYS A 83 -3.70 -8.30 14.10
CA CYS A 83 -2.50 -8.31 14.94
C CYS A 83 -1.19 -8.16 14.17
N LEU A 84 -0.93 -9.05 13.20
CA LEU A 84 0.25 -8.95 12.33
C LEU A 84 0.22 -7.68 11.48
N GLY A 85 -0.95 -7.03 11.47
CA GLY A 85 -1.27 -5.91 10.65
C GLY A 85 -1.24 -6.36 9.21
N ILE A 86 -0.50 -5.58 8.45
CA ILE A 86 -0.43 -5.71 7.00
C ILE A 86 0.03 -7.12 6.62
N SER A 87 1.07 -7.55 7.35
CA SER A 87 2.21 -8.23 6.76
C SER A 87 2.49 -9.64 7.18
N PRO A 88 2.71 -10.55 6.20
CA PRO A 88 3.07 -11.93 6.48
C PRO A 88 4.44 -12.06 7.12
N VAL A 89 5.29 -11.06 6.87
CA VAL A 89 6.57 -10.88 7.54
C VAL A 89 6.60 -9.45 8.02
N PRO A 90 6.69 -9.19 9.34
CA PRO A 90 6.81 -7.83 9.84
C PRO A 90 7.95 -7.11 9.13
N LEU A 91 7.68 -5.95 8.52
CA LEU A 91 8.72 -5.15 7.86
C LEU A 91 9.77 -4.69 8.88
N SER A 92 9.33 -4.58 10.13
CA SER A 92 10.11 -4.27 11.32
C SER A 92 9.42 -4.80 12.59
N ILE A 93 10.13 -4.79 13.71
CA ILE A 93 9.49 -4.99 15.03
C ILE A 93 8.49 -3.87 15.36
N PHE A 94 8.64 -2.69 14.75
CA PHE A 94 7.83 -1.50 14.96
C PHE A 94 6.67 -1.38 13.96
N THR A 95 6.36 -2.43 13.20
CA THR A 95 5.24 -2.35 12.24
C THR A 95 3.92 -2.24 13.02
N LEU A 96 3.17 -1.16 12.76
CA LEU A 96 1.84 -0.93 13.33
C LEU A 96 0.85 -2.04 12.95
N SER A 97 -0.18 -2.23 13.78
CA SER A 97 -1.25 -3.20 13.50
C SER A 97 -2.30 -2.60 12.56
N TYR A 98 -3.22 -3.43 12.05
CA TYR A 98 -4.16 -3.02 10.99
C TYR A 98 -4.96 -1.78 11.39
N GLN A 99 -5.41 -1.71 12.65
CA GLN A 99 -6.19 -0.60 13.15
C GLN A 99 -5.44 0.73 13.04
N GLN A 100 -4.20 0.80 13.53
CA GLN A 100 -3.44 2.05 13.50
C GLN A 100 -3.11 2.47 12.07
N ILE A 101 -2.77 1.51 11.20
CA ILE A 101 -2.52 1.80 9.78
C ILE A 101 -3.80 2.32 9.11
N HIS A 102 -4.95 1.72 9.39
CA HIS A 102 -6.25 2.17 8.88
C HIS A 102 -6.57 3.61 9.31
N GLU A 103 -6.35 3.95 10.58
CA GLU A 103 -6.59 5.30 11.10
C GLU A 103 -5.66 6.34 10.45
N ILE A 104 -4.35 6.02 10.34
CA ILE A 104 -3.36 6.86 9.63
C ILE A 104 -3.77 7.06 8.17
N HIS A 105 -4.08 5.97 7.47
CA HIS A 105 -4.44 5.95 6.06
C HIS A 105 -5.68 6.80 5.76
N LEU A 106 -6.75 6.67 6.56
CA LEU A 106 -7.93 7.50 6.39
C LEU A 106 -7.66 8.98 6.69
N ALA A 107 -6.76 9.29 7.63
CA ALA A 107 -6.34 10.66 7.89
C ALA A 107 -5.51 11.22 6.74
N HIS A 108 -4.62 10.42 6.15
CA HIS A 108 -3.89 10.75 4.93
C HIS A 108 -4.86 11.08 3.79
N HIS A 109 -5.89 10.27 3.54
CA HIS A 109 -6.90 10.58 2.52
C HIS A 109 -7.61 11.93 2.72
N ARG A 110 -7.88 12.32 3.98
CA ARG A 110 -8.52 13.60 4.30
C ARG A 110 -7.59 14.80 4.17
N HIS A 111 -6.30 14.61 4.44
CA HIS A 111 -5.32 15.70 4.58
C HIS A 111 -4.12 15.55 3.66
N ALA A 112 -4.24 14.79 2.58
CA ALA A 112 -3.13 14.35 1.73
C ALA A 112 -2.16 15.48 1.36
N ALA A 113 -0.88 15.25 1.61
CA ALA A 113 0.23 16.15 1.31
C ALA A 113 0.19 17.53 2.03
N THR A 114 -0.72 17.73 2.98
CA THR A 114 -0.77 18.92 3.86
C THR A 114 0.12 18.73 5.10
N GLU A 115 0.22 19.75 5.95
CA GLU A 115 0.94 19.64 7.24
C GLU A 115 0.20 18.78 8.27
N SER A 116 -1.12 18.61 8.11
CA SER A 116 -1.95 17.75 8.96
C SER A 116 -1.96 16.29 8.51
N ASP A 117 -1.31 15.97 7.39
CA ASP A 117 -1.14 14.60 6.92
C ASP A 117 -0.20 13.84 7.89
N PRO A 118 -0.65 12.75 8.55
CA PRO A 118 0.25 11.95 9.41
C PRO A 118 1.44 11.37 8.64
N ASP A 119 1.28 11.21 7.33
CA ASP A 119 2.25 10.69 6.38
C ASP A 119 2.97 11.82 5.62
N ALA A 120 2.83 13.09 6.04
CA ALA A 120 3.56 14.22 5.43
C ALA A 120 5.08 14.01 5.34
N TYR A 121 5.67 13.19 6.22
CA TYR A 121 7.13 13.10 6.38
C TYR A 121 7.86 12.35 5.26
N HIS A 122 7.23 11.38 4.59
CA HIS A 122 7.77 10.77 3.36
C HIS A 122 7.21 11.41 2.07
N ILE A 123 6.32 12.42 2.19
CA ILE A 123 5.85 13.21 1.05
C ILE A 123 6.63 14.51 0.91
N ARG A 124 6.86 15.24 2.02
CA ARG A 124 7.38 16.62 2.03
C ARG A 124 8.87 16.65 2.38
N GLY A 125 9.58 17.60 1.77
CA GLY A 125 11.01 17.83 2.01
C GLY A 125 11.89 17.54 0.79
N ASN A 126 13.21 17.46 1.03
CA ASN A 126 14.18 17.14 -0.02
C ASN A 126 14.23 15.63 -0.30
N LEU A 127 14.64 15.27 -1.52
CA LEU A 127 14.60 13.89 -2.01
C LEU A 127 15.43 12.92 -1.15
N PHE A 128 16.60 13.35 -0.67
CA PHE A 128 17.45 12.49 0.16
C PHE A 128 16.78 12.11 1.49
N LEU A 129 16.18 13.09 2.18
CA LEU A 129 15.44 12.85 3.40
C LEU A 129 14.23 11.95 3.15
N ILE A 130 13.53 12.14 2.03
CA ILE A 130 12.40 11.31 1.66
C ILE A 130 12.84 9.86 1.41
N ILE A 131 13.95 9.62 0.72
CA ILE A 131 14.47 8.26 0.51
C ILE A 131 14.78 7.57 1.86
N LEU A 132 15.43 8.28 2.79
CA LEU A 132 15.67 7.75 4.14
C LEU A 132 14.36 7.48 4.87
N ASN A 133 13.39 8.36 4.73
CA ASN A 133 12.08 8.22 5.36
C ASN A 133 11.33 7.01 4.81
N SER A 134 11.31 6.80 3.50
CA SER A 134 10.69 5.64 2.86
C SER A 134 11.30 4.30 3.28
N LEU A 135 12.62 4.25 3.53
CA LEU A 135 13.27 3.03 4.03
C LEU A 135 12.94 2.72 5.51
N THR A 136 12.49 3.73 6.25
CA THR A 136 12.23 3.69 7.69
C THR A 136 10.77 4.01 8.05
N THR A 137 9.85 4.01 7.08
CA THR A 137 8.43 4.31 7.28
C THR A 137 7.83 3.51 8.44
N PRO A 138 8.06 2.17 8.58
CA PRO A 138 7.48 1.42 9.69
C PRO A 138 7.88 1.97 11.06
N GLU A 139 9.16 2.30 11.25
CA GLU A 139 9.67 2.91 12.48
C GLU A 139 9.08 4.31 12.71
N GLN A 140 9.04 5.13 11.66
CA GLN A 140 8.60 6.51 11.78
C GLN A 140 7.11 6.62 12.05
N SER A 141 6.27 5.87 11.33
CA SER A 141 4.83 5.82 11.59
C SER A 141 4.56 5.32 13.01
N PHE A 142 5.30 4.32 13.50
CA PHE A 142 5.18 3.86 14.89
C PHE A 142 5.51 4.94 15.92
N LEU A 143 6.69 5.56 15.80
CA LEU A 143 7.12 6.59 16.75
C LEU A 143 6.17 7.79 16.75
N ARG A 144 5.69 8.21 15.57
CA ARG A 144 4.71 9.30 15.43
C ARG A 144 3.36 8.91 16.03
N TRP A 145 2.90 7.69 15.78
CA TRP A 145 1.66 7.17 16.36
C TRP A 145 1.71 7.18 17.89
N VAL A 146 2.75 6.59 18.48
CA VAL A 146 2.93 6.51 19.94
C VAL A 146 3.05 7.91 20.56
N LYS A 147 3.72 8.84 19.87
CA LYS A 147 3.83 10.23 20.34
C LYS A 147 2.46 10.93 20.45
N ILE A 148 1.53 10.64 19.54
CA ILE A 148 0.21 11.30 19.49
C ILE A 148 -0.80 10.56 20.37
N ASN A 149 -0.85 9.23 20.29
CA ASN A 149 -1.92 8.41 20.88
C ASN A 149 -1.47 7.67 22.15
N GLY A 150 -0.19 7.71 22.50
CA GLY A 150 0.38 6.92 23.58
C GLY A 150 0.61 5.45 23.20
N PHE A 151 1.09 4.68 24.18
CA PHE A 151 1.33 3.24 24.03
C PHE A 151 0.21 2.45 24.73
N SER A 152 -0.54 1.65 23.97
CA SER A 152 -1.60 0.81 24.52
C SER A 152 -1.10 -0.60 24.84
N PRO A 153 -1.68 -1.30 25.83
CA PRO A 153 -1.33 -2.70 26.11
C PRO A 153 -1.52 -3.62 24.90
N GLN A 154 -2.58 -3.41 24.12
CA GLN A 154 -2.84 -4.18 22.90
C GLN A 154 -1.71 -4.01 21.87
N LEU A 155 -1.22 -2.78 21.67
CA LEU A 155 -0.08 -2.52 20.80
C LEU A 155 1.16 -3.29 21.28
N GLY A 156 1.40 -3.35 22.59
CA GLY A 156 2.49 -4.15 23.17
C GLY A 156 2.38 -5.65 22.86
N ILE A 157 1.17 -6.23 22.94
CA ILE A 157 0.93 -7.63 22.56
C ILE A 157 1.19 -7.83 21.06
N ASP A 158 0.68 -6.93 20.22
CA ASP A 158 0.86 -6.99 18.77
C ASP A 158 2.35 -6.90 18.37
N LEU A 159 3.15 -6.08 19.07
CA LEU A 159 4.60 -5.98 18.86
C LEU A 159 5.34 -7.23 19.34
N LEU A 160 4.94 -7.81 20.48
CA LEU A 160 5.54 -9.04 21.00
C LEU A 160 5.35 -10.20 20.01
N ILE A 161 4.15 -10.35 19.44
CA ILE A 161 3.87 -11.37 18.43
C ILE A 161 4.77 -11.17 17.21
N LYS A 162 4.87 -9.94 16.68
CA LYS A 162 5.75 -9.62 15.54
C LYS A 162 7.22 -9.90 15.85
N LEU A 163 7.69 -9.54 17.06
CA LEU A 163 9.04 -9.83 17.52
C LEU A 163 9.29 -11.35 17.54
N LEU A 164 8.36 -12.15 18.08
CA LEU A 164 8.49 -13.61 18.09
C LEU A 164 8.59 -14.17 16.67
N PHE A 165 7.76 -13.70 15.74
CA PHE A 165 7.85 -14.09 14.32
C PHE A 165 9.22 -13.75 13.72
N LEU A 166 9.72 -12.53 13.95
CA LEU A 166 11.04 -12.11 13.45
C LEU A 166 12.18 -12.91 14.07
N VAL A 167 12.12 -13.22 15.37
CA VAL A 167 13.10 -14.07 16.05
C VAL A 167 13.09 -15.48 15.47
N ILE A 168 11.92 -16.08 15.23
CA ILE A 168 11.81 -17.40 14.59
C ILE A 168 12.46 -17.37 13.19
N LEU A 169 12.13 -16.37 12.36
CA LEU A 169 12.71 -16.25 11.03
C LEU A 169 14.23 -16.04 11.06
N ALA A 170 14.72 -15.22 12.01
CA ALA A 170 16.14 -14.97 12.20
C ALA A 170 16.90 -16.22 12.66
N LEU A 171 16.34 -17.00 13.59
CA LEU A 171 16.94 -18.25 14.06
C LEU A 171 17.00 -19.28 12.93
N LEU A 172 15.94 -19.39 12.12
CA LEU A 172 15.89 -20.34 10.99
C LEU A 172 16.83 -19.96 9.84
N GLY A 173 17.01 -18.66 9.55
CA GLY A 173 17.84 -18.22 8.43
C GLY A 173 19.26 -17.76 8.77
N GLY A 174 19.57 -17.52 10.04
CA GLY A 174 20.85 -16.94 10.47
C GLY A 174 21.18 -15.66 9.69
N LYS A 175 22.35 -15.60 9.05
CA LYS A 175 22.76 -14.42 8.25
C LYS A 175 21.88 -14.19 7.01
N LYS A 176 21.24 -15.23 6.45
CA LYS A 176 20.36 -15.11 5.28
C LYS A 176 19.12 -14.27 5.59
N PHE A 177 18.68 -14.28 6.85
CA PHE A 177 17.60 -13.41 7.32
C PHE A 177 17.88 -11.92 7.07
N LEU A 178 19.12 -11.47 7.29
CA LEU A 178 19.48 -10.06 7.09
C LEU A 178 19.38 -9.64 5.61
N PHE A 179 19.76 -10.52 4.68
CA PHE A 179 19.59 -10.28 3.24
C PHE A 179 18.12 -10.24 2.85
N PHE A 180 17.32 -11.16 3.36
CA PHE A 180 15.88 -11.19 3.13
C PHE A 180 15.21 -9.92 3.64
N LEU A 181 15.53 -9.50 4.87
CA LEU A 181 15.01 -8.27 5.47
C LEU A 181 15.45 -7.03 4.66
N LEU A 182 16.71 -7.00 4.22
CA LEU A 182 17.22 -5.93 3.35
C LEU A 182 16.44 -5.83 2.04
N PHE A 183 16.13 -6.95 1.38
CA PHE A 183 15.34 -6.96 0.15
C PHE A 183 13.93 -6.45 0.38
N ILE A 184 13.27 -6.89 1.45
CA ILE A 184 11.95 -6.36 1.84
C ILE A 184 12.03 -4.85 2.03
N ARG A 185 13.06 -4.34 2.73
CA ARG A 185 13.23 -2.91 2.99
C ARG A 185 13.44 -2.08 1.73
N ILE A 186 14.30 -2.55 0.84
CA ILE A 186 14.55 -1.87 -0.43
C ILE A 186 13.27 -1.82 -1.26
N VAL A 187 12.58 -2.95 -1.43
CA VAL A 187 11.36 -3.02 -2.25
C VAL A 187 10.24 -2.20 -1.64
N TYR A 188 10.03 -2.31 -0.33
CA TYR A 188 9.03 -1.51 0.40
C TYR A 188 9.33 -0.02 0.27
N GLY A 189 10.57 0.42 0.55
CA GLY A 189 10.95 1.82 0.48
C GLY A 189 10.87 2.41 -0.94
N LEU A 190 11.15 1.61 -1.97
CA LEU A 190 10.94 2.04 -3.36
C LEU A 190 9.45 2.15 -3.69
N GLY A 191 8.62 1.21 -3.22
CA GLY A 191 7.17 1.28 -3.37
C GLY A 191 6.59 2.51 -2.67
N ASP A 192 7.01 2.77 -1.44
CA ASP A 192 6.66 3.95 -0.64
C ASP A 192 7.09 5.25 -1.34
N LEU A 193 8.30 5.32 -1.89
CA LEU A 193 8.74 6.49 -2.65
C LEU A 193 7.86 6.74 -3.89
N VAL A 194 7.50 5.69 -4.63
CA VAL A 194 6.61 5.83 -5.79
C VAL A 194 5.21 6.28 -5.37
N PHE A 195 4.65 5.65 -4.35
CA PHE A 195 3.25 5.80 -3.96
C PHE A 195 2.98 6.98 -3.02
N PHE A 196 3.95 7.44 -2.24
CA PHE A 196 3.79 8.61 -1.38
C PHE A 196 4.47 9.85 -1.95
N ARG A 197 5.62 9.74 -2.60
CA ARG A 197 6.30 10.94 -3.14
C ARG A 197 5.88 11.28 -4.56
N LEU A 198 5.95 10.34 -5.51
CA LEU A 198 5.80 10.69 -6.93
C LEU A 198 4.37 11.04 -7.33
N VAL A 199 3.35 10.46 -6.67
CA VAL A 199 1.93 10.78 -6.91
C VAL A 199 1.41 11.94 -6.07
N HIS A 200 2.19 12.45 -5.11
CA HIS A 200 1.81 13.60 -4.27
C HIS A 200 2.68 14.84 -4.41
N HIS A 201 3.76 14.76 -5.19
CA HIS A 201 4.61 15.91 -5.45
C HIS A 201 5.05 15.95 -6.92
N GLN A 202 4.48 16.90 -7.66
CA GLN A 202 4.80 17.13 -9.07
C GLN A 202 5.07 18.61 -9.30
N LYS A 203 6.10 18.92 -10.10
CA LYS A 203 6.45 20.29 -10.52
C LYS A 203 6.65 21.29 -9.36
N GLY A 204 7.07 20.80 -8.19
CA GLY A 204 7.29 21.63 -6.99
C GLY A 204 6.04 21.87 -6.15
N GLU A 205 4.90 21.29 -6.53
CA GLU A 205 3.63 21.41 -5.82
C GLU A 205 3.29 20.13 -5.07
N TYR A 206 2.65 20.28 -3.91
CA TYR A 206 2.11 19.19 -3.10
C TYR A 206 0.63 19.01 -3.38
N GLY A 207 0.17 17.78 -3.55
CA GLY A 207 -1.22 17.48 -3.86
C GLY A 207 -1.47 16.00 -4.05
N THR A 208 -2.46 15.66 -4.87
CA THR A 208 -2.71 14.29 -5.35
C THR A 208 -2.77 14.39 -6.87
N PHE A 209 -1.96 13.60 -7.57
CA PHE A 209 -1.76 13.75 -9.01
C PHE A 209 -1.92 12.42 -9.73
N GLU A 210 -2.46 12.50 -10.95
CA GLU A 210 -2.38 11.41 -11.91
C GLU A 210 -0.91 11.13 -12.27
N MET A 211 -0.55 9.85 -12.40
CA MET A 211 0.76 9.45 -12.93
C MET A 211 0.63 9.00 -14.38
N LYS A 212 1.21 9.77 -15.30
CA LYS A 212 1.21 9.43 -16.73
C LYS A 212 2.32 8.45 -17.05
N LEU A 213 1.96 7.21 -17.37
CA LEU A 213 2.89 6.18 -17.84
C LEU A 213 2.68 5.89 -19.33
N PRO A 214 3.76 5.62 -20.10
CA PRO A 214 3.64 5.07 -21.44
C PRO A 214 2.82 3.77 -21.45
N SER A 215 1.99 3.56 -22.48
CA SER A 215 1.08 2.40 -22.57
C SER A 215 1.80 1.05 -22.46
N ILE A 216 3.03 0.97 -22.95
CA ILE A 216 3.88 -0.22 -22.84
C ILE A 216 4.22 -0.53 -21.38
N ILE A 217 4.53 0.49 -20.57
CA ILE A 217 4.82 0.33 -19.14
C ILE A 217 3.56 -0.05 -18.38
N THR A 218 2.42 0.57 -18.70
CA THR A 218 1.12 0.20 -18.11
C THR A 218 0.80 -1.27 -18.40
N THR A 219 0.89 -1.70 -19.66
CA THR A 219 0.56 -3.07 -20.08
C THR A 219 1.43 -4.12 -19.38
N TRP A 220 2.75 -3.92 -19.37
CA TRP A 220 3.65 -4.86 -18.71
C TRP A 220 3.60 -4.77 -17.20
N GLY A 221 3.41 -3.56 -16.65
CA GLY A 221 3.20 -3.33 -15.24
C GLY A 221 1.98 -4.09 -14.73
N GLU A 222 0.86 -4.05 -15.45
CA GLU A 222 -0.37 -4.76 -15.06
C GLU A 222 -0.19 -6.27 -15.09
N ARG A 223 0.65 -6.79 -16.01
CA ARG A 223 0.97 -8.22 -16.07
C ARG A 223 1.87 -8.67 -14.93
N ILE A 224 2.86 -7.85 -14.56
CA ILE A 224 3.86 -8.19 -13.54
C ILE A 224 3.32 -7.92 -12.14
N PHE A 225 2.90 -6.69 -11.89
CA PHE A 225 2.43 -6.20 -10.59
C PHE A 225 0.91 -6.31 -10.44
N GLY A 226 0.17 -6.77 -11.44
CA GLY A 226 -1.29 -6.84 -11.36
C GLY A 226 -1.97 -5.49 -11.61
N ARG A 227 -3.24 -5.59 -12.01
CA ARG A 227 -4.05 -4.42 -12.39
C ARG A 227 -4.29 -3.46 -11.22
N THR A 228 -4.53 -3.97 -10.02
CA THR A 228 -4.77 -3.15 -8.81
C THR A 228 -3.61 -2.20 -8.53
N VAL A 229 -2.35 -2.70 -8.54
CA VAL A 229 -1.15 -1.89 -8.29
C VAL A 229 -1.05 -0.74 -9.28
N ILE A 230 -1.14 -1.06 -10.57
CA ILE A 230 -0.96 -0.07 -11.63
C ILE A 230 -2.10 0.94 -11.66
N GLN A 231 -3.35 0.49 -11.52
CA GLN A 231 -4.51 1.39 -11.60
C GLN A 231 -4.61 2.32 -10.40
N ALA A 232 -4.32 1.84 -9.18
CA ALA A 232 -4.24 2.69 -8.00
C ALA A 232 -3.12 3.74 -8.11
N THR A 233 -1.97 3.37 -8.70
CA THR A 233 -0.84 4.29 -8.88
C THR A 233 -1.12 5.35 -9.96
N ILE A 234 -1.63 4.94 -11.13
CA ILE A 234 -1.88 5.87 -12.25
C ILE A 234 -3.03 6.82 -11.93
N ASN A 235 -4.10 6.32 -11.29
CA ASN A 235 -5.31 7.07 -11.00
C ASN A 235 -5.42 7.51 -9.53
N HIS A 236 -4.28 7.85 -8.95
CA HIS A 236 -4.16 8.13 -7.52
C HIS A 236 -4.99 9.35 -7.05
N ASP A 237 -5.03 10.40 -7.85
CA ASP A 237 -5.93 11.56 -7.68
C ASP A 237 -7.41 11.17 -7.60
N VAL A 238 -7.89 10.32 -8.51
CA VAL A 238 -9.29 9.85 -8.51
C VAL A 238 -9.56 8.99 -7.28
N HIS A 239 -8.60 8.16 -6.90
CA HIS A 239 -8.66 7.33 -5.69
C HIS A 239 -8.77 8.18 -4.42
N HIS A 240 -8.01 9.27 -4.30
CA HIS A 240 -8.13 10.18 -3.16
C HIS A 240 -9.48 10.89 -3.09
N GLN A 241 -10.02 11.30 -4.23
CA GLN A 241 -11.33 11.94 -4.29
C GLN A 241 -12.48 10.97 -4.02
N ASN A 242 -12.30 9.69 -4.33
CA ASN A 242 -13.33 8.67 -4.26
C ASN A 242 -12.78 7.37 -3.65
N PRO A 243 -12.37 7.36 -2.37
CA PRO A 243 -11.66 6.23 -1.76
C PRO A 243 -12.49 4.94 -1.70
N ARG A 244 -13.81 5.03 -1.85
CA ARG A 244 -14.71 3.88 -1.89
C ARG A 244 -14.80 3.20 -3.26
N ILE A 245 -14.14 3.73 -4.29
CA ILE A 245 -14.14 3.11 -5.62
C ILE A 245 -13.02 2.08 -5.67
N ALA A 246 -13.36 0.84 -6.03
CA ALA A 246 -12.38 -0.22 -6.13
C ALA A 246 -11.28 0.14 -7.15
N ALA A 247 -10.00 -0.06 -6.80
CA ALA A 247 -8.88 0.33 -7.66
C ALA A 247 -8.99 -0.12 -9.13
N HIS A 248 -9.53 -1.32 -9.37
CA HIS A 248 -9.68 -1.87 -10.73
C HIS A 248 -10.73 -1.14 -11.60
N ASN A 249 -11.52 -0.23 -11.01
CA ASN A 249 -12.53 0.59 -11.67
C ASN A 249 -12.13 2.09 -11.81
N LEU A 250 -11.01 2.52 -11.22
CA LEU A 250 -10.62 3.94 -11.19
C LEU A 250 -10.50 4.57 -12.58
N ALA A 251 -9.88 3.88 -13.54
CA ALA A 251 -9.78 4.39 -14.92
C ALA A 251 -11.15 4.61 -15.58
N LYS A 252 -12.10 3.68 -15.39
CA LYS A 252 -13.46 3.82 -15.93
C LYS A 252 -14.15 5.03 -15.32
N VAL A 253 -14.01 5.22 -14.00
CA VAL A 253 -14.65 6.34 -13.30
C VAL A 253 -14.07 7.68 -13.74
N ARG A 254 -12.75 7.77 -13.97
CA ARG A 254 -12.12 8.99 -14.51
C ARG A 254 -12.83 9.46 -15.79
N GLU A 255 -13.07 8.55 -16.73
CA GLU A 255 -13.75 8.87 -17.99
C GLU A 255 -15.14 9.49 -17.75
N HIS A 256 -15.89 9.01 -16.74
CA HIS A 256 -17.21 9.53 -16.41
C HIS A 256 -17.17 10.90 -15.74
N ILE A 257 -16.19 11.13 -14.85
CA ILE A 257 -16.00 12.42 -14.16
C ILE A 257 -15.65 13.52 -15.17
N MET A 258 -14.72 13.24 -16.10
CA MET A 258 -14.27 14.23 -17.09
C MET A 258 -15.38 14.68 -18.04
N VAL A 259 -16.25 13.76 -18.48
CA VAL A 259 -17.39 14.09 -19.36
C VAL A 259 -18.40 14.99 -18.66
N SER A 260 -18.63 14.77 -17.35
CA SER A 260 -19.62 15.52 -16.58
C SER A 260 -19.21 17.00 -16.38
N CYS A 261 -17.91 17.27 -16.23
CA CYS A 261 -17.40 18.64 -16.08
C CYS A 261 -17.48 19.46 -17.37
N CYS A 262 -17.22 18.86 -18.54
CA CYS A 262 -17.27 19.57 -19.83
C CYS A 262 -18.68 19.96 -20.28
N SER A 263 -19.72 19.27 -19.81
CA SER A 263 -21.12 19.58 -20.20
C SER A 263 -21.72 20.78 -19.48
N ARG A 264 -21.13 21.24 -18.37
CA ARG A 264 -21.62 22.40 -17.59
C ARG A 264 -21.05 23.75 -18.04
N SER A 265 -19.95 23.77 -18.80
CA SER A 265 -19.31 25.01 -19.24
C SER A 265 -19.83 25.55 -20.58
N SER A 266 -20.66 24.79 -21.31
CA SER A 266 -21.20 25.19 -22.62
C SER A 266 -22.63 25.74 -22.58
N SER A 267 -23.18 26.00 -21.39
CA SER A 267 -24.53 26.52 -21.18
C SER A 267 -24.55 27.90 -20.48
N GLY A 268 -23.43 28.62 -20.55
CA GLY A 268 -23.28 30.00 -20.06
C GLY A 268 -23.15 31.00 -21.18
#